data_AF-A0A814NHE8-F1
#
_entry.id   AF-A0A814NHE8-F1
#
_cell.length_a   1.000
_cell.length_b   1.000
_cell.length_c   1.000
_cell.angle_alpha   90.00
_cell.angle_beta   90.00
_cell.angle_gamma   90.00
#
_symmetry.space_group_name_H-M   'P 1'
#
loop_
_entity.id
_entity.type
_entity.pdbx_description
1 polymer ?
#
loop_
_entity_poly.entity_id
_entity_poly.type
_entity_poly.pdbx_seq_one_letter_code
_entity_poly.pdbx_strand_id
1 'polypeptide(L)'
;MIFSNIKTLVLKEEHDPKWSDYIVPIIESTRSSKLIMNLFNLQHLDIKRTCTIELPLILLQILKETPHLSSLSIDRIDLISLLTNDELCNYFSKLITKLKIRDYTHWGSNAFNSLEQVWNIFSNIEQLKCYIDSLNDILFLFNHLPKILNLTVVCDPDSDDDLQLWLQNNISQLNANFFVDTYDGSLNFCINKSM
;
A
#
# COMPACT_ATOMS: atom_id res chain seq x y z
N MET A 1 -19.54 21.39 -9.56
CA MET A 1 -18.24 21.82 -8.98
C MET A 1 -17.18 20.90 -9.59
N ILE A 2 -16.18 21.41 -10.31
CA ILE A 2 -15.12 20.58 -10.90
C ILE A 2 -13.96 20.60 -9.92
N PHE A 3 -13.65 19.45 -9.32
CA PHE A 3 -12.45 19.31 -8.52
C PHE A 3 -11.28 19.01 -9.47
N SER A 4 -10.59 20.04 -9.97
CA SER A 4 -9.54 19.87 -10.99
C SER A 4 -8.14 19.58 -10.45
N ASN A 5 -7.93 19.66 -9.13
CA ASN A 5 -6.60 19.62 -8.51
C ASN A 5 -6.47 18.59 -7.38
N ILE A 6 -7.32 17.55 -7.36
CA ILE A 6 -7.23 16.50 -6.35
C ILE A 6 -5.97 15.68 -6.60
N LYS A 7 -5.04 15.70 -5.65
CA LYS A 7 -3.84 14.83 -5.66
C LYS A 7 -4.00 13.57 -4.81
N THR A 8 -4.95 13.57 -3.88
CA THR A 8 -5.18 12.48 -2.94
C THR A 8 -6.66 12.16 -2.86
N LEU A 9 -6.99 10.88 -3.00
CA LEU A 9 -8.34 10.35 -2.84
C LEU A 9 -8.30 9.33 -1.70
N VAL A 10 -9.23 9.45 -0.76
CA VAL A 10 -9.39 8.52 0.35
C VAL A 10 -10.72 7.80 0.18
N LEU A 11 -10.69 6.48 0.00
CA LEU A 11 -11.85 5.62 0.02
C LEU A 11 -12.02 5.09 1.45
N LYS A 12 -13.17 5.35 2.06
CA LYS A 12 -13.53 4.86 3.39
C LYS A 12 -15.01 4.49 3.37
N GLU A 13 -15.39 3.44 4.08
CA GLU A 13 -16.79 3.21 4.39
C GLU A 13 -17.21 4.15 5.53
N GLU A 14 -18.39 4.74 5.43
CA GLU A 14 -18.98 5.51 6.51
C GLU A 14 -19.90 4.58 7.30
N HIS A 15 -19.37 3.96 8.36
CA HIS A 15 -20.22 3.25 9.34
C HIS A 15 -20.98 4.29 10.17
N ASP A 16 -22.14 4.73 9.70
CA ASP A 16 -23.18 5.27 10.58
C ASP A 16 -24.02 4.09 11.10
N PRO A 17 -23.96 3.74 12.39
CA PRO A 17 -24.71 2.60 12.95
C PRO A 17 -26.24 2.77 12.89
N LYS A 18 -26.77 3.89 12.41
CA LYS A 18 -28.20 4.12 12.21
C LYS A 18 -28.73 3.78 10.81
N TRP A 19 -27.87 3.42 9.86
CA TRP A 19 -28.27 3.19 8.46
C TRP A 19 -27.72 1.85 7.96
N SER A 20 -28.12 0.75 8.61
CA SER A 20 -27.65 -0.61 8.28
C SER A 20 -28.11 -1.17 6.93
N ASP A 21 -28.84 -0.40 6.10
CA ASP A 21 -29.42 -0.92 4.84
C ASP A 21 -29.09 -0.06 3.61
N TYR A 22 -28.13 0.86 3.70
CA TYR A 22 -27.67 1.64 2.53
C TYR A 22 -26.14 1.64 2.46
N ILE A 23 -25.56 0.53 1.99
CA ILE A 23 -24.26 0.59 1.34
C ILE A 23 -24.50 1.26 -0.01
N VAL A 24 -24.53 2.58 -0.01
CA VAL A 24 -24.30 3.35 -1.22
C VAL A 24 -22.81 3.61 -1.21
N PRO A 25 -21.99 2.88 -2.00
CA PRO A 25 -20.74 3.49 -2.40
C PRO A 25 -21.14 4.82 -3.03
N ILE A 26 -20.47 5.91 -2.67
CA ILE A 26 -20.64 7.23 -3.32
C ILE A 26 -20.11 7.11 -4.76
N ILE A 27 -20.77 6.27 -5.56
CA ILE A 27 -20.57 5.85 -6.95
C ILE A 27 -21.93 5.35 -7.51
N GLU A 28 -22.85 4.82 -6.69
CA GLU A 28 -24.18 4.37 -7.13
C GLU A 28 -25.28 5.45 -7.18
N SER A 29 -25.01 6.72 -6.85
CA SER A 29 -26.04 7.77 -7.04
C SER A 29 -26.10 8.33 -8.47
N THR A 30 -25.37 7.76 -9.43
CA THR A 30 -25.22 8.44 -10.72
C THR A 30 -25.18 7.55 -11.95
N ARG A 31 -26.25 6.80 -12.19
CA ARG A 31 -26.69 6.52 -13.58
C ARG A 31 -27.08 7.81 -14.35
N SER A 32 -27.00 8.99 -13.72
CA SER A 32 -27.38 10.30 -14.32
C SER A 32 -26.37 11.43 -14.06
N SER A 33 -25.19 11.16 -13.51
CA SER A 33 -24.23 12.20 -13.14
C SER A 33 -22.84 11.60 -13.15
N LYS A 34 -22.17 11.59 -14.31
CA LYS A 34 -20.71 11.42 -14.35
C LYS A 34 -20.13 12.14 -13.13
N LEU A 35 -19.47 11.42 -12.23
CA LEU A 35 -18.58 12.08 -11.29
C LEU A 35 -17.58 12.79 -12.20
N ILE A 36 -17.84 14.06 -12.54
CA ILE A 36 -16.89 14.94 -13.22
C ILE A 36 -15.88 15.36 -12.13
N MET A 37 -15.35 14.38 -11.41
CA MET A 37 -14.14 14.52 -10.64
C MET A 37 -13.05 14.26 -11.65
N ASN A 38 -12.36 15.33 -12.03
CA ASN A 38 -11.19 15.17 -12.89
C ASN A 38 -10.08 14.56 -12.02
N LEU A 39 -9.97 13.22 -12.06
CA LEU A 39 -8.97 12.47 -11.31
C LEU A 39 -7.63 12.39 -12.06
N PHE A 40 -7.47 13.10 -13.18
CA PHE A 40 -6.25 13.09 -13.98
C PHE A 40 -5.00 13.44 -13.16
N ASN A 41 -5.14 14.39 -12.22
CA ASN A 41 -4.07 14.85 -11.35
C ASN A 41 -3.89 14.01 -10.07
N LEU A 42 -4.65 12.93 -9.90
CA LEU A 42 -4.56 12.08 -8.72
C LEU A 42 -3.20 11.37 -8.71
N GLN A 43 -2.48 11.50 -7.59
CA GLN A 43 -1.17 10.91 -7.37
C GLN A 43 -1.21 9.83 -6.28
N HIS A 44 -2.11 9.99 -5.32
CA HIS A 44 -2.23 9.15 -4.13
C HIS A 44 -3.65 8.62 -3.95
N LEU A 45 -3.78 7.31 -3.80
CA LEU A 45 -5.01 6.63 -3.44
C LEU A 45 -4.83 5.96 -2.08
N ASP A 46 -5.71 6.27 -1.14
CA ASP A 46 -5.73 5.67 0.19
C ASP A 46 -7.06 4.91 0.38
N ILE A 47 -6.99 3.59 0.43
CA ILE A 47 -8.12 2.71 0.69
C ILE A 47 -8.06 2.33 2.16
N LYS A 48 -9.04 2.77 2.93
CA LYS A 48 -9.24 2.37 4.32
C LYS A 48 -10.00 1.04 4.38
N ARG A 49 -9.78 0.29 5.46
CA ARG A 49 -10.50 -0.95 5.77
C ARG A 49 -11.99 -0.80 5.51
N THR A 50 -12.59 -1.91 5.05
CA THR A 50 -14.04 -2.20 4.92
C THR A 50 -14.72 -1.95 3.56
N CYS A 51 -14.01 -1.48 2.53
CA CYS A 51 -14.57 -1.43 1.17
C CYS A 51 -14.52 -2.81 0.47
N THR A 52 -15.57 -3.65 0.55
CA THR A 52 -15.43 -5.08 0.17
C THR A 52 -16.18 -5.55 -1.09
N ILE A 53 -17.43 -5.15 -1.33
CA ILE A 53 -18.25 -5.86 -2.36
C ILE A 53 -18.11 -5.28 -3.78
N GLU A 54 -17.78 -4.00 -3.92
CA GLU A 54 -17.66 -3.34 -5.24
C GLU A 54 -16.27 -2.75 -5.53
N LEU A 55 -15.34 -2.91 -4.58
CA LEU A 55 -14.03 -2.28 -4.64
C LEU A 55 -13.27 -2.60 -5.93
N PRO A 56 -13.24 -3.84 -6.47
CA PRO A 56 -12.50 -4.12 -7.69
C PRO A 56 -12.98 -3.31 -8.91
N LEU A 57 -14.30 -3.21 -9.12
CA LEU A 57 -14.88 -2.51 -10.28
C LEU A 57 -14.70 -1.00 -10.18
N ILE A 58 -14.99 -0.46 -8.99
CA ILE A 58 -14.79 0.95 -8.66
C ILE A 58 -13.33 1.34 -8.87
N LEU A 59 -12.43 0.53 -8.33
CA LEU A 59 -11.00 0.79 -8.40
C LEU A 59 -10.48 0.75 -9.83
N LEU A 60 -10.98 -0.17 -10.65
CA LEU A 60 -10.62 -0.25 -12.06
C LEU A 60 -11.04 1.01 -12.81
N GLN A 61 -12.23 1.55 -12.52
CA GLN A 61 -12.68 2.80 -13.10
C GLN A 61 -11.81 3.99 -12.67
N ILE A 62 -11.45 4.06 -11.38
CA ILE A 62 -10.52 5.08 -10.87
C ILE A 62 -9.19 5.00 -11.62
N LEU A 63 -8.58 3.81 -11.70
CA LEU A 63 -7.28 3.60 -12.34
C LEU A 63 -7.26 4.00 -13.82
N LYS A 64 -8.38 3.78 -14.53
CA LYS A 64 -8.55 4.21 -15.94
C LYS A 64 -8.54 5.73 -16.11
N GLU A 65 -8.96 6.48 -15.09
CA GLU A 65 -9.05 7.94 -15.12
C GLU A 65 -7.86 8.66 -14.45
N THR A 66 -6.90 7.90 -13.89
CA THR A 66 -5.79 8.42 -13.09
C THR A 66 -4.41 8.04 -13.65
N PRO A 67 -4.00 8.55 -14.83
CA PRO A 67 -2.73 8.16 -15.45
C PRO A 67 -1.49 8.60 -14.67
N HIS A 68 -1.64 9.51 -13.70
CA HIS A 68 -0.57 10.01 -12.84
C HIS A 68 -0.57 9.38 -11.44
N LEU A 69 -1.45 8.41 -11.19
CA LEU A 69 -1.45 7.68 -9.93
C LEU A 69 -0.11 6.94 -9.79
N SER A 70 0.56 7.15 -8.67
CA SER A 70 1.84 6.48 -8.38
C SER A 70 1.89 5.89 -6.98
N SER A 71 0.93 6.23 -6.13
CA SER A 71 0.93 5.86 -4.73
C SER A 71 -0.39 5.22 -4.32
N LEU A 72 -0.27 4.05 -3.70
CA LEU A 72 -1.38 3.29 -3.14
C LEU A 72 -1.13 3.05 -1.65
N SER A 73 -2.14 3.29 -0.82
CA SER A 73 -2.17 2.82 0.55
C SER A 73 -3.41 1.97 0.78
N ILE A 74 -3.23 0.78 1.33
CA ILE A 74 -4.30 -0.21 1.45
C ILE A 74 -3.98 -1.20 2.57
N ASP A 75 -5.01 -1.83 3.11
CA ASP A 75 -4.85 -2.90 4.09
C ASP A 75 -4.46 -4.21 3.40
N ARG A 76 -3.66 -5.05 4.09
CA ARG A 76 -3.15 -6.30 3.52
C ARG A 76 -4.24 -7.22 2.98
N ILE A 77 -5.32 -7.41 3.75
CA ILE A 77 -6.43 -8.32 3.38
C ILE A 77 -7.13 -7.81 2.11
N ASP A 78 -7.41 -6.51 2.06
CA ASP A 78 -8.07 -5.90 0.91
C ASP A 78 -7.17 -5.97 -0.32
N LEU A 79 -5.87 -5.69 -0.18
CA LEU A 79 -4.91 -5.83 -1.27
C LEU A 79 -4.95 -7.24 -1.87
N ILE A 80 -4.83 -8.28 -1.04
CA ILE A 80 -4.87 -9.68 -1.49
C ILE A 80 -6.15 -9.99 -2.28
N SER A 81 -7.30 -9.51 -1.80
CA SER A 81 -8.57 -9.73 -2.48
C SER A 81 -8.61 -9.13 -3.90
N LEU A 82 -7.93 -8.00 -4.11
CA LEU A 82 -7.86 -7.31 -5.40
C LEU A 82 -6.92 -7.99 -6.40
N LEU A 83 -5.93 -8.76 -5.93
CA LEU A 83 -4.95 -9.41 -6.82
C LEU A 83 -5.52 -10.59 -7.61
N THR A 84 -6.79 -10.94 -7.39
CA THR A 84 -7.52 -11.94 -8.19
C THR A 84 -7.98 -11.40 -9.54
N ASN A 85 -7.88 -10.09 -9.79
CA ASN A 85 -8.30 -9.44 -11.02
C ASN A 85 -7.09 -9.03 -11.88
N ASP A 86 -6.85 -9.75 -12.98
CA ASP A 86 -5.70 -9.53 -13.86
C ASP A 86 -5.63 -8.11 -14.45
N GLU A 87 -6.79 -7.49 -14.74
CA GLU A 87 -6.82 -6.14 -15.30
C GLU A 87 -6.34 -5.11 -14.26
N LEU A 88 -6.79 -5.22 -13.00
CA LEU A 88 -6.31 -4.41 -11.88
C LEU A 88 -4.81 -4.61 -11.66
N CYS A 89 -4.36 -5.86 -11.64
CA CYS A 89 -2.94 -6.20 -11.47
C CYS A 89 -2.06 -5.54 -12.56
N ASN A 90 -2.53 -5.51 -13.80
CA ASN A 90 -1.85 -4.84 -14.91
C ASN A 90 -1.80 -3.31 -14.76
N TYR A 91 -2.83 -2.68 -14.17
CA TYR A 91 -2.76 -1.26 -13.84
C TYR A 91 -1.80 -1.00 -12.67
N PHE A 92 -1.87 -1.81 -11.62
CA PHE A 92 -0.99 -1.66 -10.47
C PHE A 92 0.49 -1.78 -10.85
N SER A 93 0.84 -2.77 -11.66
CA SER A 93 2.24 -2.99 -12.08
C SER A 93 2.82 -1.85 -12.91
N LYS A 94 1.97 -1.10 -13.63
CA LYS A 94 2.38 0.03 -14.47
C LYS A 94 2.42 1.35 -13.73
N LEU A 95 1.46 1.57 -12.84
CA LEU A 95 1.23 2.88 -12.23
C LEU A 95 1.91 3.02 -10.88
N ILE A 96 1.83 1.99 -10.02
CA ILE A 96 2.19 2.12 -8.61
C ILE A 96 3.70 1.95 -8.41
N THR A 97 4.35 3.01 -7.95
CA THR A 97 5.76 3.02 -7.53
C THR A 97 5.92 3.19 -6.03
N LYS A 98 4.86 3.64 -5.33
CA LYS A 98 4.85 3.83 -3.87
C LYS A 98 3.71 3.04 -3.24
N LEU A 99 4.02 2.06 -2.40
CA LEU A 99 3.04 1.20 -1.75
C LEU A 99 3.15 1.30 -0.23
N LYS A 100 2.04 1.60 0.44
CA LYS A 100 1.92 1.53 1.90
C LYS A 100 0.86 0.50 2.29
N ILE A 101 1.32 -0.56 2.92
CA ILE A 101 0.48 -1.69 3.33
C ILE A 101 0.26 -1.59 4.83
N ARG A 102 -1.00 -1.65 5.24
CA ARG A 102 -1.38 -1.67 6.65
C ARG A 102 -1.68 -3.09 7.06
N ASP A 103 -1.09 -3.50 8.17
CA ASP A 103 -1.43 -4.74 8.84
C ASP A 103 -1.84 -4.41 10.28
N TYR A 104 -3.12 -4.63 10.59
CA TYR A 104 -3.68 -4.41 11.91
C TYR A 104 -3.85 -5.73 12.68
N THR A 105 -3.36 -6.85 12.14
CA THR A 105 -3.44 -8.13 12.82
C THR A 105 -2.19 -8.31 13.69
N HIS A 106 -2.36 -8.22 15.01
CA HIS A 106 -1.30 -8.40 16.02
C HIS A 106 -0.86 -9.86 16.20
N TRP A 107 -1.25 -10.77 15.30
CA TRP A 107 -0.97 -12.19 15.43
C TRP A 107 0.00 -12.59 14.35
N GLY A 108 1.23 -12.84 14.81
CA GLY A 108 2.39 -13.02 13.99
C GLY A 108 2.33 -14.19 13.02
N SER A 109 3.35 -14.16 12.17
CA SER A 109 3.84 -15.22 11.32
C SER A 109 2.95 -15.62 10.15
N ASN A 110 3.53 -15.35 8.98
CA ASN A 110 3.30 -15.91 7.67
C ASN A 110 2.44 -15.10 6.70
N ALA A 111 3.01 -14.98 5.50
CA ALA A 111 2.35 -14.72 4.24
C ALA A 111 2.19 -13.25 3.81
N PHE A 112 3.15 -12.38 4.06
CA PHE A 112 3.45 -11.37 3.02
C PHE A 112 4.48 -11.91 2.02
N ASN A 113 5.36 -12.79 2.49
CA ASN A 113 6.38 -13.42 1.65
C ASN A 113 5.97 -14.71 0.95
N SER A 114 4.89 -15.35 1.39
CA SER A 114 4.31 -16.47 0.62
C SER A 114 3.53 -16.00 -0.60
N LEU A 115 3.45 -14.68 -0.83
CA LEU A 115 2.74 -14.09 -1.96
C LEU A 115 3.75 -13.55 -2.96
N GLU A 116 4.62 -14.41 -3.51
CA GLU A 116 5.50 -14.08 -4.64
C GLU A 116 4.76 -13.32 -5.75
N GLN A 117 3.48 -13.63 -5.95
CA GLN A 117 2.59 -12.95 -6.88
C GLN A 117 2.44 -11.45 -6.61
N VAL A 118 2.37 -11.01 -5.35
CA VAL A 118 2.30 -9.58 -4.98
C VAL A 118 3.53 -8.86 -5.53
N TRP A 119 4.71 -9.42 -5.30
CA TRP A 119 5.97 -8.76 -5.64
C TRP A 119 6.27 -8.80 -7.13
N ASN A 120 5.75 -9.80 -7.85
CA ASN A 120 5.75 -9.80 -9.31
C ASN A 120 4.93 -8.64 -9.86
N ILE A 121 3.72 -8.43 -9.32
CA ILE A 121 2.83 -7.33 -9.73
C ILE A 121 3.49 -5.99 -9.40
N PHE A 122 4.04 -5.85 -8.19
CA PHE A 122 4.62 -4.61 -7.71
C PHE A 122 6.15 -4.53 -7.87
N SER A 123 6.70 -5.19 -8.88
CA SER A 123 8.14 -5.24 -9.16
C SER A 123 8.77 -3.87 -9.49
N ASN A 124 7.94 -2.87 -9.83
CA ASN A 124 8.34 -1.49 -10.09
C ASN A 124 8.32 -0.57 -8.86
N ILE A 125 8.07 -1.11 -7.65
CA ILE A 125 8.07 -0.29 -6.44
C ILE A 125 9.46 0.33 -6.20
N GLU A 126 9.43 1.62 -5.92
CA GLU A 126 10.57 2.42 -5.46
C GLU A 126 10.44 2.73 -3.96
N GLN A 127 9.22 2.79 -3.42
CA GLN A 127 8.97 3.07 -2.01
C GLN A 127 7.96 2.09 -1.41
N LEU A 128 8.38 1.34 -0.39
CA LEU A 128 7.53 0.39 0.32
C LEU A 128 7.44 0.76 1.79
N LYS A 129 6.24 0.77 2.34
CA LYS A 129 6.01 0.76 3.79
C LYS A 129 5.14 -0.43 4.16
N CYS A 130 5.63 -1.34 4.99
CA CYS A 130 4.87 -2.51 5.44
C CYS A 130 5.32 -2.97 6.83
N TYR A 131 4.52 -3.84 7.44
CA TYR A 131 4.88 -4.54 8.68
C TYR A 131 5.81 -5.71 8.34
N ILE A 132 6.94 -5.83 9.04
CA ILE A 132 7.85 -6.98 8.93
C ILE A 132 8.41 -7.27 10.31
N ASP A 133 8.33 -8.53 10.73
CA ASP A 133 8.79 -9.02 12.03
C ASP A 133 10.00 -9.96 11.94
N SER A 134 10.49 -10.27 10.73
CA SER A 134 11.62 -11.19 10.56
C SER A 134 12.69 -10.70 9.57
N LEU A 135 13.94 -11.05 9.84
CA LEU A 135 15.08 -10.75 8.96
C LEU A 135 14.95 -11.43 7.59
N ASN A 136 14.54 -12.70 7.59
CA ASN A 136 14.34 -13.45 6.35
C ASN A 136 13.38 -12.72 5.43
N ASP A 137 12.40 -12.03 6.01
CA ASP A 137 11.43 -11.34 5.21
C ASP A 137 11.98 -10.08 4.54
N ILE A 138 12.82 -9.33 5.24
CA ILE A 138 13.56 -8.20 4.67
C ILE A 138 14.43 -8.66 3.50
N LEU A 139 15.20 -9.73 3.68
CA LEU A 139 16.06 -10.29 2.64
C LEU A 139 15.27 -10.74 1.41
N PHE A 140 14.11 -11.37 1.63
CA PHE A 140 13.21 -11.78 0.56
C PHE A 140 12.73 -10.58 -0.26
N LEU A 141 12.35 -9.46 0.37
CA LEU A 141 11.92 -8.25 -0.35
C LEU A 141 13.02 -7.68 -1.22
N PHE A 142 14.25 -7.61 -0.72
CA PHE A 142 15.38 -7.09 -1.50
C PHE A 142 15.66 -7.91 -2.76
N ASN A 143 15.46 -9.23 -2.69
CA ASN A 143 15.62 -10.10 -3.84
C ASN A 143 14.50 -9.93 -4.90
N HIS A 144 13.31 -9.48 -4.50
CA HIS A 144 12.14 -9.38 -5.39
C HIS A 144 11.80 -7.95 -5.81
N LEU A 145 12.38 -6.93 -5.16
CA LEU A 145 12.12 -5.52 -5.43
C LEU A 145 13.40 -4.80 -5.89
N PRO A 146 13.87 -5.05 -7.12
CA PRO A 146 15.17 -4.55 -7.60
C PRO A 146 15.24 -3.02 -7.74
N LYS A 147 14.10 -2.33 -7.74
CA LYS A 147 13.99 -0.87 -7.88
C LYS A 147 13.76 -0.14 -6.55
N ILE A 148 13.73 -0.87 -5.43
CA ILE A 148 13.46 -0.28 -4.13
C ILE A 148 14.52 0.78 -3.79
N LEU A 149 14.07 1.99 -3.50
CA LEU A 149 14.90 3.11 -3.05
C LEU A 149 14.68 3.39 -1.57
N ASN A 150 13.44 3.22 -1.10
CA ASN A 150 13.06 3.44 0.30
C ASN A 150 12.23 2.27 0.82
N LEU A 151 12.71 1.59 1.85
CA LEU A 151 11.97 0.58 2.58
C LEU A 151 11.72 1.07 4.00
N THR A 152 10.45 1.28 4.36
CA THR A 152 10.03 1.59 5.73
C THR A 152 9.39 0.36 6.33
N VAL A 153 10.03 -0.19 7.34
CA VAL A 153 9.52 -1.34 8.08
C VAL A 153 8.87 -0.86 9.36
N VAL A 154 7.64 -1.32 9.62
CA VAL A 154 7.01 -1.20 10.93
C VAL A 154 7.27 -2.50 11.67
N CYS A 155 7.97 -2.43 12.78
CA CYS A 155 8.26 -3.60 13.62
C CYS A 155 7.39 -3.57 14.89
N ASP A 156 7.18 -4.74 15.49
CA ASP A 156 6.67 -4.82 16.87
C ASP A 156 7.66 -4.10 17.81
N PRO A 157 7.21 -3.29 18.78
CA PRO A 157 8.10 -2.81 19.85
C PRO A 157 8.82 -3.94 20.61
N ASP A 158 8.24 -5.13 20.68
CA ASP A 158 8.87 -6.32 21.26
C ASP A 158 9.77 -7.08 20.25
N SER A 159 9.97 -6.53 19.05
CA SER A 159 10.80 -7.15 18.01
C SER A 159 12.26 -7.25 18.43
N ASP A 160 12.87 -8.34 17.98
CA ASP A 160 14.18 -8.83 18.36
C ASP A 160 15.29 -7.77 18.20
N ASP A 161 16.05 -7.50 19.26
CA ASP A 161 17.25 -6.65 19.25
C ASP A 161 18.23 -7.11 18.14
N ASP A 162 18.20 -8.40 17.80
CA ASP A 162 18.99 -9.00 16.72
C ASP A 162 18.65 -8.43 15.33
N LEU A 163 17.39 -8.07 15.06
CA LEU A 163 16.99 -7.46 13.79
C LEU A 163 17.61 -6.08 13.64
N GLN A 164 17.55 -5.27 14.71
CA GLN A 164 18.14 -3.93 14.72
C GLN A 164 19.66 -3.99 14.57
N LEU A 165 20.31 -4.90 15.31
CA LEU A 165 21.76 -5.10 15.24
C LEU A 165 22.20 -5.60 13.86
N TRP A 166 21.45 -6.54 13.27
CA TRP A 166 21.75 -7.02 11.91
C TRP A 166 21.62 -5.90 10.88
N LEU A 167 20.55 -5.11 10.95
CA LEU A 167 20.32 -3.99 10.03
C LEU A 167 21.47 -2.98 10.13
N GLN A 168 21.85 -2.57 11.35
CA GLN A 168 22.98 -1.65 11.53
C GLN A 168 24.28 -2.16 10.87
N ASN A 169 24.53 -3.47 10.94
CA ASN A 169 25.76 -4.07 10.41
C ASN A 169 25.76 -4.33 8.90
N ASN A 170 24.59 -4.54 8.27
CA ASN A 170 24.51 -5.06 6.89
C ASN A 170 23.90 -4.08 5.88
N ILE A 171 23.29 -2.99 6.34
CA ILE A 171 22.50 -2.12 5.46
C ILE A 171 23.30 -1.27 4.49
N SER A 172 24.58 -1.04 4.77
CA SER A 172 25.52 -0.43 3.81
C SER A 172 25.71 -1.28 2.55
N GLN A 173 25.42 -2.58 2.63
CA GLN A 173 25.46 -3.49 1.48
C GLN A 173 24.14 -3.48 0.69
N LEU A 174 23.08 -2.91 1.27
CA LEU A 174 21.77 -2.80 0.62
C LEU A 174 21.72 -1.50 -0.19
N ASN A 175 21.33 -1.59 -1.46
CA ASN A 175 21.27 -0.43 -2.36
C ASN A 175 19.97 0.39 -2.19
N ALA A 176 19.52 0.60 -0.95
CA ALA A 176 18.30 1.32 -0.63
C ALA A 176 18.41 2.03 0.73
N ASN A 177 17.61 3.08 0.92
CA ASN A 177 17.41 3.68 2.24
C ASN A 177 16.42 2.84 3.03
N PHE A 178 16.70 2.70 4.31
CA PHE A 178 15.89 1.89 5.19
C PHE A 178 15.51 2.67 6.45
N PHE A 179 14.23 2.58 6.78
CA PHE A 179 13.62 3.29 7.89
C PHE A 179 12.90 2.27 8.75
N VAL A 180 13.08 2.36 10.07
CA VAL A 180 12.26 1.59 11.01
C VAL A 180 11.37 2.54 11.77
N ASP A 181 10.08 2.29 11.65
CA ASP A 181 9.05 2.97 12.42
C ASP A 181 8.55 2.04 13.53
N THR A 182 8.25 2.61 14.69
CA THR A 182 7.44 1.95 15.72
C THR A 182 5.97 2.02 15.38
N TYR A 183 5.18 1.16 16.03
CA TYR A 183 3.74 1.12 15.88
C TYR A 183 3.04 2.46 16.21
N ASP A 184 3.63 3.30 17.06
CA ASP A 184 3.14 4.63 17.41
C ASP A 184 3.51 5.72 16.37
N GLY A 185 4.22 5.36 15.30
CA GLY A 185 4.63 6.25 14.22
C GLY A 185 5.86 7.10 14.55
N SER A 186 6.55 6.84 15.66
CA SER A 186 7.87 7.38 15.91
C SER A 186 8.90 6.67 15.02
N LEU A 187 9.88 7.43 14.50
CA LEU A 187 10.93 6.86 13.67
C LEU A 187 12.07 6.43 14.59
N ASN A 188 12.29 5.12 14.69
CA ASN A 188 13.29 4.54 15.59
C ASN A 188 14.71 4.79 15.07
N PHE A 189 14.93 4.65 13.76
CA PHE A 189 16.20 4.96 13.14
C PHE A 189 16.07 5.10 11.62
N CYS A 190 16.89 6.00 11.07
CA CYS A 190 17.07 6.20 9.64
C CYS A 190 18.50 5.79 9.30
N ILE A 191 18.67 4.82 8.41
CA ILE A 191 20.00 4.48 7.89
C ILE A 191 19.98 4.73 6.38
N ASN A 192 20.66 5.80 5.99
CA ASN A 192 20.78 6.22 4.60
C ASN A 192 21.95 5.49 3.95
N LYS A 193 21.87 5.33 2.62
CA LYS A 193 23.03 4.99 1.81
C LYS A 193 24.14 6.02 2.07
N SER A 194 25.29 5.57 2.58
CA SER A 194 26.50 6.40 2.57
C SER A 194 26.87 6.65 1.11
N MET A 195 26.89 7.92 0.71
CA MET A 195 27.46 8.35 -0.57
C MET A 195 28.96 8.09 -0.61
#